data_AF-A0AAE1MFV9-F1
#
_entry.id   AF-A0AAE1MFV9-F1
#
_cell.length_a   1.000
_cell.length_b   1.000
_cell.length_c   1.000
_cell.angle_alpha   90.00
_cell.angle_beta   90.00
_cell.angle_gamma   90.00
#
_symmetry.space_group_name_H-M   'P 1'
#
loop_
_entity.id
_entity.type
_entity.pdbx_description
1 polymer ?
#
loop_
_entity_poly.entity_id
_entity_poly.type
_entity_poly.pdbx_seq_one_letter_code
_entity_poly.pdbx_strand_id
1 'polypeptide(L)'
;MELEWLSNGGVKTIIGPRPLTKVFEGRKGRRMWFNTVVGMYGKDHSSATTADGSEIAEKVVKRCEEIIEEESIQFKWQKGDVLFFDNLALLHGRRPSLPPRRVLVATCK
;
A
#
# COMPACT_ATOMS: atom_id res chain seq x y z
N MET A 1 -2.25 4.30 -18.47
CA MET A 1 -1.31 3.21 -18.12
C MET A 1 -0.55 2.93 -19.38
N GLU A 2 0.77 2.96 -19.28
CA GLU A 2 1.69 2.70 -20.39
C GLU A 2 2.49 1.44 -20.11
N LEU A 3 2.90 0.76 -21.17
CA LEU A 3 3.67 -0.48 -21.10
C LEU A 3 4.93 -0.32 -21.95
N GLU A 4 6.07 -0.70 -21.37
CA GLU A 4 7.37 -0.69 -22.02
C GLU A 4 7.94 -2.12 -21.99
N TRP A 5 8.15 -2.71 -23.17
CA TRP A 5 8.81 -4.01 -23.28
C TRP A 5 10.31 -3.85 -23.07
N LEU A 6 10.87 -4.67 -22.19
CA LEU A 6 12.28 -4.67 -21.86
C LEU A 6 13.04 -5.66 -22.76
N SER A 7 14.33 -5.41 -23.00
CA SER A 7 15.18 -6.25 -23.84
C SER A 7 15.33 -7.69 -23.33
N ASN A 8 15.10 -7.93 -22.04
CA ASN A 8 15.11 -9.25 -21.41
C ASN A 8 13.77 -10.00 -21.53
N GLY A 9 12.81 -9.47 -22.29
CA GLY A 9 11.46 -10.04 -22.43
C GLY A 9 10.50 -9.71 -21.28
N GLY A 10 10.93 -8.93 -20.29
CA GLY A 10 10.06 -8.38 -19.25
C GLY A 10 9.21 -7.22 -19.75
N VAL A 11 8.25 -6.78 -18.91
CA VAL A 11 7.45 -5.58 -19.17
C VAL A 11 7.51 -4.66 -17.96
N LYS A 12 7.72 -3.37 -18.22
CA LYS A 12 7.58 -2.31 -17.23
C LYS A 12 6.24 -1.61 -17.44
N THR A 13 5.47 -1.47 -16.37
CA THR A 13 4.18 -0.79 -16.38
C THR A 13 4.32 0.58 -15.73
N ILE A 14 3.93 1.63 -16.44
CA ILE A 14 3.95 3.00 -15.95
C ILE A 14 2.50 3.43 -15.68
N ILE A 15 2.24 3.83 -14.44
CA ILE A 15 0.90 4.16 -13.96
C ILE A 15 0.94 5.53 -13.30
N GLY A 16 0.33 6.53 -13.93
CA GLY A 16 0.26 7.86 -13.35
C GLY A 16 -0.23 8.93 -14.34
N PRO A 17 -0.32 10.19 -13.88
CA PRO A 17 -0.21 10.59 -12.48
C PRO A 17 -1.43 10.11 -11.66
N ARG A 18 -1.23 9.77 -10.38
CA ARG A 18 -2.32 9.38 -9.46
C ARG A 18 -2.25 10.20 -8.18
N PRO A 19 -3.40 10.65 -7.63
CA PRO A 19 -3.41 11.31 -6.34
C PRO A 19 -3.09 10.29 -5.23
N LEU A 20 -2.32 10.72 -4.22
CA LEU A 20 -2.00 9.88 -3.05
C LEU A 20 -3.22 9.68 -2.14
N THR A 21 -4.18 10.61 -2.18
CA THR A 21 -5.39 10.53 -1.38
C THR A 21 -6.63 10.51 -2.26
N LYS A 22 -7.66 9.80 -1.79
CA LYS A 22 -8.94 9.70 -2.48
C LYS A 22 -10.08 9.99 -1.51
N VAL A 23 -11.11 10.68 -1.99
CA VAL A 23 -12.40 10.77 -1.30
C VAL A 23 -13.31 9.71 -1.92
N PHE A 24 -13.87 8.86 -1.08
CA PHE A 24 -14.85 7.86 -1.50
C PHE A 24 -16.27 8.36 -1.21
N GLU A 25 -17.21 7.97 -2.06
CA GLU A 25 -18.63 8.26 -1.85
C GLU A 25 -19.09 7.74 -0.48
N GLY A 26 -20.05 8.43 0.14
CA GLY A 26 -20.53 8.10 1.49
C GLY A 26 -19.61 8.50 2.65
N ARG A 27 -18.42 9.05 2.39
CA ARG A 27 -17.43 9.40 3.44
C ARG A 27 -17.36 10.86 3.84
N LYS A 28 -18.42 11.63 3.59
CA LYS A 28 -18.55 13.05 4.01
C LYS A 28 -17.30 13.90 3.69
N GLY A 29 -16.67 13.67 2.54
CA GLY A 29 -15.48 14.43 2.11
C GLY A 29 -14.15 14.00 2.75
N ARG A 30 -14.11 12.95 3.58
CA ARG A 30 -12.86 12.48 4.21
C ARG A 30 -11.89 11.95 3.15
N ARG A 31 -10.67 12.48 3.15
CA ARG A 31 -9.56 11.99 2.33
C ARG A 31 -8.93 10.77 2.98
N MET A 32 -8.80 9.70 2.22
CA MET A 32 -8.16 8.45 2.62
C MET A 32 -6.80 8.32 1.94
N TRP A 33 -5.79 7.86 2.69
CA TRP A 33 -4.47 7.52 2.15
C TRP A 33 -4.56 6.20 1.38
N PHE A 34 -4.78 6.28 0.07
CA PHE A 34 -5.09 5.13 -0.78
C PHE A 34 -4.02 4.96 -1.87
N ASN A 35 -2.81 4.63 -1.44
CA ASN A 35 -1.65 4.44 -2.31
C ASN A 35 -0.65 3.46 -1.66
N THR A 36 0.44 3.17 -2.37
CA THR A 36 1.44 2.17 -1.97
C THR A 36 2.86 2.76 -1.86
N VAL A 37 3.02 4.08 -1.77
CA VAL A 37 4.34 4.73 -1.89
C VAL A 37 5.36 4.22 -0.88
N VAL A 38 4.97 4.08 0.39
CA VAL A 38 5.84 3.56 1.45
C VAL A 38 6.27 2.13 1.17
N GLY A 39 5.34 1.29 0.71
CA GLY A 39 5.62 -0.10 0.36
C GLY A 39 6.40 -0.29 -0.95
N MET A 40 6.56 0.76 -1.76
CA MET A 40 7.29 0.75 -3.04
C MET A 40 8.69 1.38 -2.90
N TYR A 41 8.89 2.26 -1.93
CA TYR A 41 10.14 3.00 -1.82
C TYR A 41 11.34 2.08 -1.63
N GLY A 42 12.44 2.38 -2.34
CA GLY A 42 13.67 1.59 -2.31
C GLY A 42 13.59 0.21 -2.95
N LYS A 43 12.51 -0.12 -3.68
CA LYS A 43 12.37 -1.40 -4.40
C LYS A 43 12.71 -1.29 -5.88
N ASP A 44 13.50 -2.25 -6.36
CA ASP A 44 13.92 -2.30 -7.77
C ASP A 44 12.77 -2.57 -8.74
N HIS A 45 11.82 -3.43 -8.35
CA HIS A 45 10.74 -3.89 -9.24
C HIS A 45 9.47 -3.02 -9.18
N SER A 46 9.42 -2.03 -8.29
CA SER A 46 8.23 -1.21 -8.08
C SER A 46 8.58 0.09 -7.37
N SER A 47 8.74 1.17 -8.13
CA SER A 47 9.08 2.50 -7.61
C SER A 47 8.00 3.54 -7.94
N ALA A 48 8.12 4.73 -7.35
CA ALA A 48 7.25 5.86 -7.62
C ALA A 48 8.04 7.18 -7.59
N THR A 49 7.73 8.08 -8.51
CA THR A 49 8.21 9.47 -8.53
C THR A 49 7.07 10.43 -8.24
N THR A 50 7.38 11.68 -8.00
CA THR A 50 6.38 12.76 -8.06
C THR A 50 5.78 12.87 -9.47
N ALA A 51 4.70 13.65 -9.60
CA ALA A 51 4.04 13.86 -10.89
C ALA A 51 4.89 14.61 -11.92
N ASP A 52 5.89 15.38 -11.47
CA ASP A 52 6.86 16.06 -12.33
C ASP A 52 8.10 15.20 -12.65
N GLY A 53 8.13 13.96 -12.17
CA GLY A 53 9.23 13.02 -12.39
C GLY A 53 10.40 13.15 -11.42
N SER A 54 10.37 14.11 -10.49
CA SER A 54 11.38 14.19 -9.43
C SER A 54 11.26 13.05 -8.40
N GLU A 55 12.39 12.76 -7.75
CA GLU A 55 12.43 11.73 -6.72
C GLU A 55 11.62 12.13 -5.49
N ILE A 56 10.94 11.16 -4.89
CA ILE A 56 10.23 11.38 -3.65
C ILE A 56 11.26 11.46 -2.52
N ALA A 57 11.26 12.58 -1.80
CA ALA A 57 12.22 12.81 -0.72
C ALA A 57 12.11 11.72 0.37
N GLU A 58 13.24 11.07 0.69
CA GLU A 58 13.33 9.98 1.67
C GLU A 58 12.69 10.35 3.01
N LYS A 59 12.96 11.57 3.51
CA LYS A 59 12.40 12.07 4.77
C LYS A 59 10.87 12.04 4.81
N VAL A 60 10.20 12.23 3.67
CA VAL A 60 8.74 12.18 3.57
C VAL A 60 8.26 10.75 3.70
N VAL A 61 8.88 9.83 2.96
CA VAL A 61 8.52 8.41 3.01
C VAL A 61 8.74 7.85 4.41
N LYS A 62 9.89 8.14 5.02
CA LYS A 62 10.20 7.72 6.39
C LYS A 62 9.18 8.25 7.40
N ARG A 63 8.79 9.53 7.31
CA ARG A 63 7.76 10.05 8.22
C ARG A 63 6.40 9.40 8.00
N CYS A 64 6.02 9.09 6.76
CA CYS A 64 4.81 8.33 6.48
C CYS A 64 4.87 6.91 7.06
N GLU A 65 6.01 6.24 6.96
CA GLU A 65 6.23 4.91 7.56
C GLU A 65 6.09 4.95 9.08
N GLU A 66 6.71 5.93 9.74
CA GLU A 66 6.58 6.14 11.19
C GLU A 66 5.12 6.34 11.61
N ILE A 67 4.36 7.18 10.90
CA ILE A 67 2.93 7.39 11.17
C ILE A 67 2.14 6.10 10.99
N ILE A 68 2.42 5.32 9.94
CA ILE A 68 1.75 4.03 9.72
C ILE A 68 2.03 3.09 10.89
N GLU A 69 3.26 3.02 11.38
CA GLU A 69 3.64 2.18 12.51
C GLU A 69 3.02 2.66 13.84
N GLU A 70 3.08 3.97 14.11
CA GLU A 70 2.48 4.62 15.30
C GLU A 70 0.97 4.38 15.39
N GLU A 71 0.26 4.50 14.28
CA GLU A 71 -1.21 4.39 14.21
C GLU A 71 -1.71 2.95 13.96
N SER A 72 -0.81 1.98 13.75
CA SER A 72 -1.18 0.60 13.46
C SER A 72 -1.67 -0.15 14.69
N ILE A 73 -2.86 -0.74 14.60
CA ILE A 73 -3.36 -1.66 15.62
C ILE A 73 -2.76 -3.04 15.40
N GLN A 74 -1.99 -3.51 16.37
CA GLN A 74 -1.35 -4.83 16.36
C GLN A 74 -2.08 -5.77 17.31
N PHE A 75 -2.52 -6.91 16.81
CA PHE A 75 -3.16 -7.94 17.61
C PHE A 75 -2.61 -9.33 17.25
N LYS A 76 -2.67 -10.24 18.22
CA LYS A 76 -2.26 -11.63 18.05
C LYS A 76 -3.46 -12.44 17.58
N TRP A 77 -3.35 -13.02 16.39
CA TRP A 77 -4.35 -13.94 15.86
C TRP A 77 -4.53 -15.16 16.76
N GLN A 78 -5.78 -15.54 16.98
CA GLN A 78 -6.19 -16.80 17.57
C GLN A 78 -6.97 -17.64 16.54
N LYS A 79 -6.94 -18.96 16.72
CA LYS A 79 -7.67 -19.86 15.83
C LYS A 79 -9.17 -19.61 16.00
N GLY A 80 -9.84 -19.31 14.89
CA GLY A 80 -11.27 -19.00 14.88
C GLY A 80 -11.58 -17.50 14.78
N ASP A 81 -10.59 -16.64 14.95
CA ASP A 81 -10.76 -15.19 14.77
C ASP A 81 -11.16 -14.87 13.32
N VAL A 82 -12.08 -13.90 13.19
CA VAL A 82 -12.46 -13.30 11.91
C VAL A 82 -12.29 -11.78 12.03
N LEU A 83 -11.38 -11.22 11.24
CA LEU A 83 -11.27 -9.77 11.08
C LEU A 83 -12.06 -9.35 9.84
N PHE A 84 -13.02 -8.45 10.03
CA PHE A 84 -13.63 -7.69 8.94
C PHE A 84 -13.15 -6.24 9.03
N PHE A 85 -12.72 -5.68 7.91
CA PHE A 85 -12.34 -4.27 7.85
C PHE A 85 -12.69 -3.68 6.49
N ASP A 86 -12.86 -2.36 6.48
CA ASP A 86 -13.17 -1.62 5.26
C ASP A 86 -11.86 -1.29 4.51
N ASN A 87 -11.67 -1.91 3.35
CA ASN A 87 -10.47 -1.75 2.51
C ASN A 87 -10.29 -0.33 1.95
N LEU A 88 -11.35 0.49 1.92
CA LEU A 88 -11.25 1.90 1.54
C LEU A 88 -10.82 2.79 2.72
N ALA A 89 -10.91 2.27 3.94
CA ALA A 89 -10.56 2.97 5.18
C ALA A 89 -9.16 2.67 5.70
N LEU A 90 -8.70 1.43 5.52
CA LEU A 90 -7.59 0.86 6.28
C LEU A 90 -6.53 0.26 5.36
N LEU A 91 -5.28 0.49 5.72
CA LEU A 91 -4.13 -0.27 5.24
C LEU A 91 -3.98 -1.52 6.11
N HIS A 92 -3.42 -2.58 5.54
CA HIS A 92 -3.09 -3.78 6.29
C HIS A 92 -1.70 -4.27 5.91
N GLY A 93 -1.00 -4.84 6.89
CA GLY A 93 0.35 -5.36 6.74
C GLY A 93 0.52 -6.68 7.49
N ARG A 94 1.74 -7.23 7.44
CA ARG A 94 2.06 -8.50 8.10
C ARG A 94 3.41 -8.42 8.79
N ARG A 95 3.45 -8.76 10.07
CA ARG A 95 4.70 -9.00 10.79
C ARG A 95 5.36 -10.32 10.37
N PRO A 96 6.70 -10.42 10.41
CA PRO A 96 7.40 -11.69 10.31
C PRO A 96 6.85 -12.72 11.32
N SER A 97 6.83 -13.99 10.93
CA SER A 97 6.32 -15.10 11.75
C SER A 97 6.93 -16.41 11.31
N LEU A 98 7.10 -17.35 12.24
CA LEU A 98 7.53 -18.71 11.93
C LEU A 98 6.33 -19.59 11.52
N PRO A 99 6.54 -20.59 10.65
CA PRO A 99 5.51 -21.59 10.36
C PRO A 99 5.27 -22.53 11.56
N PRO A 100 4.08 -23.15 11.68
CA PRO A 100 2.93 -23.02 10.77
C PRO A 100 2.12 -21.73 11.03
N ARG A 101 1.79 -20.98 9.96
CA ARG A 101 0.84 -19.86 9.99
C ARG A 101 -0.08 -19.92 8.78
N ARG A 102 -1.40 -19.95 9.01
CA ARG A 102 -2.41 -19.95 7.95
C ARG A 102 -3.49 -18.92 8.27
N VAL A 103 -3.69 -17.97 7.37
CA VAL A 103 -4.77 -16.98 7.40
C VAL A 103 -5.49 -17.05 6.07
N LEU A 104 -6.82 -17.13 6.09
CA LEU A 104 -7.67 -17.15 4.90
C LEU A 104 -8.25 -15.75 4.67
N VAL A 105 -8.52 -15.41 3.41
CA VAL A 105 -9.00 -14.08 3.01
C VAL A 105 -10.17 -14.24 2.04
N ALA A 106 -11.15 -13.34 2.18
CA ALA A 106 -12.19 -13.09 1.19
C ALA A 106 -12.29 -11.58 0.96
N THR A 107 -12.64 -11.18 -0.26
CA THR A 107 -12.81 -9.76 -0.64
C THR A 107 -14.25 -9.48 -1.00
N CYS A 108 -14.74 -8.30 -0.62
CA CYS A 108 -16.02 -7.79 -1.08
C CYS A 108 -15.85 -6.99 -2.38
N LYS A 109 -16.94 -6.86 -3.14
CA LYS A 109 -17.01 -6.06 -4.36
C LYS A 109 -16.96 -4.57 -4.04
#